data_AF-A0A0G2AAD9-F1
#
_entry.id   AF-A0A0G2AAD9-F1
#
_cell.length_a   1.000
_cell.length_b   1.000
_cell.length_c   1.000
_cell.angle_alpha   90.00
_cell.angle_beta   90.00
_cell.angle_gamma   90.00
#
_symmetry.space_group_name_H-M   'P 1'
#
loop_
_entity.id
_entity.type
_entity.pdbx_description
1 polymer ?
#
loop_
_entity_poly.entity_id
_entity_poly.type
_entity_poly.pdbx_seq_one_letter_code
_entity_poly.pdbx_strand_id
1 'polypeptide(L)'
;MNVYARIRKIEDNLLFKRLFDTLMTAELGIDFESVKEWRDFGVDGYSNQSGIVFQLYCPRYPERTALKNYKEKATKDMTTLQEAITNNNWTKPVKRWIFVTPDDLPSEVINHIQVEVARILKITDSSTLTAFNLAPLFLKHSTVQVDFPEIASGIYFDKTPRLQVNFLDNRTYKMIEVFNNGTEDVQDFKIEYDKGVSEWTIWNDHALYQSDNPIMGHPHTCFNLQKGERQYFNNVMNAGGFKIRISAVGVESGKTFVSEVDFPIVGES
;
A
#
# COMPACT_ATOMS: atom_id res chain seq x y z
N MET A 1 3.82 3.97 0.57
CA MET A 1 2.66 4.85 0.29
C MET A 1 1.42 3.98 0.18
N ASN A 2 0.42 4.17 1.06
CA ASN A 2 -0.84 3.43 1.08
C ASN A 2 -1.63 3.65 -0.23
N VAL A 3 -2.36 2.63 -0.71
CA VAL A 3 -3.27 2.63 -1.87
C VAL A 3 -4.12 3.90 -1.96
N TYR A 4 -4.72 4.31 -0.85
CA TYR A 4 -5.53 5.53 -0.78
C TYR A 4 -4.77 6.76 -1.30
N ALA A 5 -3.52 6.96 -0.86
CA ALA A 5 -2.70 8.09 -1.30
C ALA A 5 -2.28 8.00 -2.77
N ARG A 6 -2.20 6.78 -3.33
CA ARG A 6 -1.92 6.55 -4.76
C ARG A 6 -3.12 6.89 -5.62
N ILE A 7 -4.30 6.42 -5.25
CA ILE A 7 -5.54 6.73 -5.96
C ILE A 7 -5.77 8.24 -5.94
N ARG A 8 -5.55 8.90 -4.79
CA ARG A 8 -5.61 10.37 -4.73
C ARG A 8 -4.69 11.03 -5.74
N LYS A 9 -3.48 10.54 -5.98
CA LYS A 9 -2.52 11.18 -6.89
C LYS A 9 -2.80 10.97 -8.38
N ILE A 10 -3.87 10.25 -8.75
CA ILE A 10 -4.20 10.04 -10.16
C ILE A 10 -4.70 11.36 -10.77
N GLU A 11 -3.99 11.83 -11.80
CA GLU A 11 -4.30 13.02 -12.61
C GLU A 11 -4.51 12.68 -14.09
N ASP A 12 -4.33 11.40 -14.44
CA ASP A 12 -4.65 10.86 -15.75
C ASP A 12 -6.09 10.34 -15.76
N ASN A 13 -6.95 11.05 -16.49
CA ASN A 13 -8.36 10.71 -16.64
C ASN A 13 -8.56 9.31 -17.23
N LEU A 14 -7.68 8.85 -18.14
CA LEU A 14 -7.80 7.53 -18.75
C LEU A 14 -7.47 6.44 -17.73
N LEU A 15 -6.40 6.65 -16.95
CA LEU A 15 -6.04 5.75 -15.87
C LEU A 15 -7.14 5.68 -14.81
N PHE A 16 -7.68 6.83 -14.37
CA PHE A 16 -8.74 6.87 -13.36
C PHE A 16 -10.02 6.20 -13.85
N LYS A 17 -10.40 6.45 -15.11
CA LYS A 17 -11.56 5.81 -15.73
C LYS A 17 -11.39 4.29 -15.82
N ARG A 18 -10.23 3.82 -16.27
CA ARG A 18 -9.91 2.39 -16.34
C ARG A 18 -9.99 1.75 -14.95
N LEU A 19 -9.40 2.39 -13.94
CA LEU A 19 -9.47 1.92 -12.54
C LEU A 19 -10.92 1.79 -12.07
N PHE A 20 -11.71 2.84 -12.26
CA PHE A 20 -13.11 2.83 -11.85
C PHE A 20 -13.90 1.73 -12.56
N ASP A 21 -13.76 1.59 -13.88
CA ASP A 21 -14.49 0.59 -14.66
C ASP A 21 -14.13 -0.83 -14.22
N THR A 22 -12.85 -1.11 -14.04
CA THR A 22 -12.40 -2.43 -13.59
C THR A 22 -12.91 -2.73 -12.18
N LEU A 23 -12.90 -1.75 -11.27
CA LEU A 23 -13.43 -1.92 -9.92
C LEU A 23 -14.95 -2.13 -9.89
N MET A 24 -15.71 -1.35 -10.64
CA MET A 24 -17.17 -1.50 -10.69
C MET A 24 -17.57 -2.78 -11.40
N THR A 25 -16.84 -3.20 -12.44
CA THR A 25 -17.05 -4.51 -13.07
C THR A 25 -16.78 -5.65 -12.09
N ALA A 26 -15.73 -5.55 -11.27
CA ALA A 26 -15.44 -6.56 -10.25
C ALA A 26 -16.49 -6.56 -9.11
N GLU A 27 -17.02 -5.40 -8.72
CA GLU A 27 -17.98 -5.27 -7.62
C GLU A 27 -19.42 -5.60 -8.03
N LEU A 28 -19.85 -5.17 -9.21
CA LEU A 28 -21.24 -5.27 -9.68
C LEU A 28 -21.42 -6.32 -10.78
N GLY A 29 -20.33 -6.86 -11.34
CA GLY A 29 -20.38 -7.87 -12.39
C GLY A 29 -21.11 -7.38 -13.63
N ILE A 30 -22.01 -8.22 -14.14
CA ILE A 30 -22.81 -7.96 -15.34
C ILE A 30 -23.82 -6.80 -15.18
N ASP A 31 -24.04 -6.33 -13.95
CA ASP A 31 -24.98 -5.24 -13.70
C ASP A 31 -24.40 -3.87 -14.08
N PHE A 32 -23.07 -3.74 -14.09
CA PHE A 32 -22.39 -2.51 -14.45
C PHE A 32 -22.07 -2.44 -15.94
N GLU A 33 -22.49 -1.34 -16.57
CA GLU A 33 -22.16 -1.01 -17.95
C GLU A 33 -21.42 0.33 -18.00
N SER A 34 -20.41 0.41 -18.85
CA SER A 34 -19.80 1.67 -19.24
C SER A 34 -19.67 1.74 -20.76
N VAL A 35 -20.46 2.63 -21.36
CA VAL A 35 -20.55 2.79 -22.82
C VAL A 35 -20.03 4.18 -23.16
N LYS A 36 -19.19 4.28 -24.20
CA LYS A 36 -18.48 5.52 -24.53
C LYS A 36 -19.46 6.64 -24.90
N GLU A 37 -20.50 6.31 -25.64
CA GLU A 37 -21.55 7.19 -26.13
C GLU A 37 -22.35 7.82 -24.97
N TRP A 38 -22.41 7.16 -23.81
CA TRP A 38 -23.13 7.71 -22.66
C TRP A 38 -22.47 8.93 -22.05
N ARG A 39 -21.18 9.18 -22.36
CA ARG A 39 -20.49 10.39 -21.93
C ARG A 39 -21.10 11.65 -22.55
N ASP A 40 -21.71 11.53 -23.73
CA ASP A 40 -22.44 12.64 -24.36
C ASP A 40 -23.72 13.01 -23.58
N PHE A 41 -24.20 12.09 -22.74
CA PHE A 41 -25.30 12.30 -21.80
C PHE A 41 -24.80 12.62 -20.38
N GLY A 42 -23.50 12.86 -20.22
CA GLY A 42 -22.87 13.09 -18.93
C GLY A 42 -22.79 11.84 -18.06
N VAL A 43 -22.86 10.61 -18.61
CA VAL A 43 -22.83 9.36 -17.83
C VAL A 43 -21.54 8.58 -18.14
N ASP A 44 -20.77 8.27 -17.10
CA ASP A 44 -19.53 7.50 -17.22
C ASP A 44 -19.71 6.01 -16.92
N GLY A 45 -20.75 5.65 -16.17
CA GLY A 45 -21.15 4.27 -15.89
C GLY A 45 -22.57 4.19 -15.36
N TYR A 46 -23.18 3.02 -15.50
CA TYR A 46 -24.56 2.78 -15.06
C TYR A 46 -24.72 1.37 -14.51
N SER A 47 -25.49 1.23 -13.43
CA SER A 47 -25.95 -0.06 -12.92
C SER A 47 -27.41 -0.29 -13.31
N ASN A 48 -27.67 -1.36 -14.07
CA ASN A 48 -28.97 -1.62 -14.68
C ASN A 48 -30.08 -1.93 -13.68
N GLN A 49 -29.81 -2.77 -12.70
CA GLN A 49 -30.80 -3.21 -11.71
C GLN A 49 -31.10 -2.11 -10.70
N SER A 50 -30.05 -1.45 -10.20
CA SER A 50 -30.19 -0.45 -9.15
C SER A 50 -30.51 0.95 -9.67
N GLY A 51 -30.34 1.21 -10.97
CA GLY A 51 -30.56 2.51 -11.58
C GLY A 51 -29.59 3.58 -11.08
N ILE A 52 -28.36 3.18 -10.74
CA ILE A 52 -27.30 4.09 -10.30
C ILE A 52 -26.58 4.65 -11.52
N VAL A 53 -26.51 5.97 -11.62
CA VAL A 53 -25.66 6.71 -12.56
C VAL A 53 -24.36 7.10 -11.86
N PHE A 54 -23.24 6.82 -12.50
CA PHE A 54 -21.91 7.26 -12.08
C PHE A 54 -21.38 8.33 -13.03
N GLN A 55 -20.87 9.42 -12.47
CA GLN A 55 -20.25 10.52 -13.23
C GLN A 55 -18.86 10.80 -12.66
N LEU A 56 -17.85 10.82 -13.52
CA LEU A 56 -16.46 10.87 -13.11
C LEU A 56 -15.87 12.27 -13.31
N TYR A 57 -15.02 12.65 -12.35
CA TYR A 57 -14.19 13.82 -12.46
C TYR A 57 -12.80 13.54 -11.90
N CYS A 58 -11.77 13.66 -12.74
CA CYS A 58 -10.37 13.54 -12.36
C CYS A 58 -9.67 14.88 -12.65
N PRO A 59 -9.60 15.79 -11.66
CA PRO A 59 -8.98 17.09 -11.85
C PRO A 59 -7.45 17.03 -11.82
N ARG A 60 -6.79 17.86 -12.62
CA ARG A 60 -5.33 18.08 -12.60
C ARG A 60 -4.97 19.27 -11.72
N TYR A 61 -3.72 19.37 -11.25
CA TYR A 61 -3.27 20.63 -10.65
C TYR A 61 -3.12 21.74 -11.71
N PRO A 62 -3.47 23.00 -11.39
CA PRO A 62 -3.98 23.48 -10.11
C PRO A 62 -5.52 23.37 -9.94
N GLU A 63 -6.27 23.03 -10.98
CA GLU A 63 -7.75 22.97 -10.97
C GLU A 63 -8.33 22.14 -9.83
N ARG A 64 -7.60 21.11 -9.42
CA ARG A 64 -7.89 20.22 -8.29
C ARG A 64 -8.07 20.92 -6.95
N THR A 65 -7.46 22.09 -6.72
CA THR A 65 -7.57 22.79 -5.43
C THR A 65 -8.79 23.69 -5.34
N ALA A 66 -9.46 23.98 -6.46
CA ALA A 66 -10.59 24.91 -6.49
C ALA A 66 -11.92 24.17 -6.29
N LEU A 67 -12.55 24.36 -5.13
CA LEU A 67 -13.88 23.79 -4.81
C LEU A 67 -14.94 24.12 -5.86
N LYS A 68 -14.83 25.32 -6.45
CA LYS A 68 -15.69 25.79 -7.53
C LYS A 68 -15.72 24.83 -8.71
N ASN A 69 -14.58 24.26 -9.09
CA ASN A 69 -14.48 23.36 -10.25
C ASN A 69 -15.25 22.06 -10.04
N TYR A 70 -15.22 21.50 -8.82
CA TYR A 70 -16.03 20.33 -8.48
C TYR A 70 -17.53 20.62 -8.57
N LYS A 71 -17.96 21.76 -8.02
CA LYS A 71 -19.37 22.17 -8.06
C LYS A 71 -19.85 22.40 -9.49
N GLU A 72 -19.07 23.11 -10.30
CA GLU A 72 -19.39 23.39 -11.70
C GLU A 72 -19.45 22.12 -12.53
N LYS A 73 -18.49 21.21 -12.35
CA LYS A 73 -18.48 19.92 -13.05
C LYS A 73 -19.72 19.09 -12.69
N ALA A 74 -20.01 18.93 -11.39
CA ALA A 74 -21.19 18.18 -10.95
C ALA A 74 -22.50 18.78 -11.50
N THR A 75 -22.70 20.09 -11.39
CA THR A 75 -23.88 20.77 -11.93
C THR A 75 -23.99 20.62 -13.45
N LYS A 76 -22.87 20.74 -14.18
CA LYS A 76 -22.83 20.56 -15.63
C LYS A 76 -23.28 19.15 -16.02
N ASP A 77 -22.71 18.13 -15.42
CA ASP A 77 -23.00 16.73 -15.79
C ASP A 77 -24.44 16.31 -15.42
N MET A 78 -24.98 16.82 -14.30
CA MET A 78 -26.40 16.65 -13.96
C MET A 78 -27.31 17.33 -14.97
N THR A 79 -26.95 18.52 -15.43
CA THR A 79 -27.73 19.27 -16.43
C THR A 79 -27.73 18.53 -17.77
N THR A 80 -26.57 18.05 -18.21
CA THR A 80 -26.45 17.25 -19.45
C THR A 80 -27.29 15.96 -19.37
N LEU A 81 -27.28 15.27 -18.23
CA LEU A 81 -28.12 14.10 -18.04
C LEU A 81 -29.61 14.45 -18.08
N GLN A 82 -30.03 15.54 -17.40
CA GLN A 82 -31.42 15.99 -17.41
C GLN A 82 -31.88 16.38 -18.82
N GLU A 83 -31.02 17.02 -19.61
CA GLU A 83 -31.28 17.33 -21.02
C GLU A 83 -31.44 16.06 -21.84
N ALA A 84 -30.56 15.07 -21.66
CA ALA A 84 -30.66 13.78 -22.35
C ALA A 84 -31.96 13.03 -22.01
N ILE A 85 -32.41 13.07 -20.74
CA ILE A 85 -33.69 12.52 -20.31
C ILE A 85 -34.85 13.27 -20.98
N THR A 86 -34.83 14.60 -20.94
CA THR A 86 -35.89 15.45 -21.49
C THR A 86 -36.03 15.29 -23.01
N ASN A 87 -34.90 15.12 -23.70
CA ASN A 87 -34.84 14.90 -25.15
C ASN A 87 -35.03 13.43 -25.55
N ASN A 88 -35.32 12.53 -24.59
CA ASN A 88 -35.50 11.09 -24.80
C ASN A 88 -34.27 10.36 -25.40
N ASN A 89 -33.07 10.94 -25.24
CA ASN A 89 -31.79 10.31 -25.58
C ASN A 89 -31.32 9.33 -24.49
N TRP A 90 -31.77 9.54 -23.24
CA TRP A 90 -31.55 8.63 -22.12
C TRP A 90 -32.89 8.10 -21.59
N THR A 91 -33.15 6.81 -21.80
CA THR A 91 -34.44 6.17 -21.44
C THR A 91 -34.33 5.26 -20.21
N LYS A 92 -33.12 5.04 -19.68
CA LYS A 92 -32.91 4.19 -18.51
C LYS A 92 -33.30 4.94 -17.22
N PRO A 93 -33.91 4.28 -16.22
CA PRO A 93 -34.33 4.95 -14.99
C PRO A 93 -33.13 5.42 -14.17
N VAL A 94 -33.18 6.66 -13.67
CA VAL A 94 -32.19 7.21 -12.75
C VAL A 94 -32.79 7.21 -11.36
N LYS A 95 -32.32 6.32 -10.48
CA LYS A 95 -32.78 6.21 -9.09
C LYS A 95 -31.80 6.83 -8.11
N ARG A 96 -30.51 6.78 -8.44
CA ARG A 96 -29.42 7.30 -7.63
C ARG A 96 -28.33 7.86 -8.52
N TRP A 97 -27.69 8.94 -8.06
CA TRP A 97 -26.60 9.58 -8.79
C TRP A 97 -25.35 9.67 -7.90
N ILE A 98 -24.19 9.26 -8.44
CA ILE A 98 -22.94 9.16 -7.69
C ILE A 98 -21.85 9.96 -8.40
N PHE A 99 -21.27 10.92 -7.68
CA PHE A 99 -20.10 11.65 -8.14
C PHE A 99 -18.81 10.91 -7.74
N VAL A 100 -17.96 10.63 -8.72
CA VAL A 100 -16.76 9.82 -8.54
C VAL A 100 -15.52 10.67 -8.80
N THR A 101 -14.59 10.69 -7.86
CA THR A 101 -13.35 11.48 -7.96
C THR A 101 -12.19 10.78 -7.25
N PRO A 102 -10.93 10.95 -7.68
CA PRO A 102 -9.80 10.42 -6.92
C PRO A 102 -9.61 11.16 -5.59
N ASP A 103 -10.09 12.39 -5.45
CA ASP A 103 -9.84 13.22 -4.25
C ASP A 103 -10.96 13.17 -3.23
N ASP A 104 -10.62 13.49 -1.98
CA ASP A 104 -11.64 13.70 -0.96
C ASP A 104 -12.36 15.02 -1.18
N LEU A 105 -13.65 15.03 -0.89
CA LEU A 105 -14.51 16.17 -1.10
C LEU A 105 -14.83 16.85 0.22
N PRO A 106 -14.64 18.17 0.32
CA PRO A 106 -15.14 18.93 1.47
C PRO A 106 -16.67 18.88 1.55
N SER A 107 -17.20 18.96 2.77
CA SER A 107 -18.64 18.90 3.03
C SER A 107 -19.44 19.92 2.22
N GLU A 108 -18.86 21.08 1.92
CA GLU A 108 -19.50 22.10 1.09
C GLU A 108 -19.79 21.63 -0.35
N VAL A 109 -18.89 20.83 -0.94
CA VAL A 109 -19.09 20.24 -2.27
C VAL A 109 -20.13 19.12 -2.20
N ILE A 110 -20.08 18.29 -1.16
CA ILE A 110 -21.04 17.20 -0.94
C ILE A 110 -22.47 17.77 -0.78
N ASN A 111 -22.64 18.81 0.04
CA ASN A 111 -23.92 19.46 0.24
C ASN A 111 -24.44 20.11 -1.05
N HIS A 112 -23.56 20.75 -1.83
CA HIS A 112 -23.91 21.30 -3.14
C HIS A 112 -24.45 20.22 -4.07
N ILE A 113 -23.74 19.09 -4.18
CA ILE A 113 -24.16 17.94 -4.98
C ILE A 113 -25.56 17.47 -4.57
N GLN A 114 -25.82 17.27 -3.29
CA GLN A 114 -27.10 16.77 -2.80
C GLN A 114 -28.27 17.71 -3.14
N VAL A 115 -28.06 19.02 -2.97
CA VAL A 115 -29.07 20.04 -3.32
C VAL A 115 -29.33 20.05 -4.83
N GLU A 116 -28.28 19.99 -5.63
CA GLU A 116 -28.39 20.09 -7.09
C GLU A 116 -28.97 18.82 -7.72
N VAL A 117 -28.69 17.63 -7.18
CA VAL A 117 -29.33 16.38 -7.63
C VAL A 117 -30.85 16.45 -7.44
N ALA A 118 -31.31 16.89 -6.26
CA ALA A 118 -32.74 17.05 -5.99
C ALA A 118 -33.37 18.13 -6.88
N ARG A 119 -32.64 19.22 -7.15
CA ARG A 119 -33.13 20.34 -7.97
C ARG A 119 -33.21 19.99 -9.45
N ILE A 120 -32.16 19.38 -10.01
CA ILE A 120 -31.99 19.13 -11.44
C ILE A 120 -32.62 17.80 -11.84
N LEU A 121 -32.18 16.69 -11.24
CA LEU A 121 -32.58 15.33 -11.61
C LEU A 121 -33.87 14.87 -10.93
N LYS A 122 -34.39 15.64 -9.96
CA LYS A 122 -35.64 15.33 -9.22
C LYS A 122 -35.59 14.01 -8.45
N ILE A 123 -34.40 13.58 -8.03
CA ILE A 123 -34.19 12.40 -7.16
C ILE A 123 -33.59 12.82 -5.83
N THR A 124 -33.79 12.02 -4.78
CA THR A 124 -33.28 12.32 -3.43
C THR A 124 -32.02 11.54 -3.08
N ASP A 125 -31.74 10.43 -3.76
CA ASP A 125 -30.58 9.58 -3.46
C ASP A 125 -29.36 10.02 -4.28
N SER A 126 -28.36 10.53 -3.57
CA SER A 126 -27.04 10.83 -4.13
C SER A 126 -25.93 10.50 -3.15
N SER A 127 -24.76 10.18 -3.68
CA SER A 127 -23.57 9.95 -2.86
C SER A 127 -22.31 10.32 -3.63
N THR A 128 -21.15 10.09 -2.99
CA THR A 128 -19.84 10.30 -3.60
C THR A 128 -19.00 9.04 -3.43
N LEU A 129 -18.13 8.79 -4.40
CA LEU A 129 -17.08 7.78 -4.30
C LEU A 129 -15.73 8.46 -4.47
N THR A 130 -14.96 8.50 -3.39
CA THR A 130 -13.59 9.06 -3.39
C THR A 130 -12.54 7.97 -3.28
N ALA A 131 -11.26 8.32 -3.25
CA ALA A 131 -10.20 7.37 -2.88
C ALA A 131 -10.48 6.64 -1.56
N PHE A 132 -11.20 7.26 -0.62
CA PHE A 132 -11.61 6.61 0.63
C PHE A 132 -12.45 5.36 0.40
N ASN A 133 -13.35 5.38 -0.59
CA ASN A 133 -14.20 4.24 -0.95
C ASN A 133 -13.52 3.31 -1.95
N LEU A 134 -12.75 3.87 -2.90
CA LEU A 134 -12.12 3.11 -3.98
C LEU A 134 -10.92 2.26 -3.48
N ALA A 135 -10.17 2.74 -2.48
CA ALA A 135 -9.02 1.99 -1.97
C ALA A 135 -9.39 0.65 -1.30
N PRO A 136 -10.39 0.58 -0.40
CA PRO A 136 -10.88 -0.70 0.11
C PRO A 136 -11.39 -1.64 -0.99
N LEU A 137 -12.08 -1.12 -2.01
CA LEU A 137 -12.54 -1.92 -3.15
C LEU A 137 -11.35 -2.49 -3.95
N PHE A 138 -10.31 -1.69 -4.18
CA PHE A 138 -9.08 -2.15 -4.83
C PHE A 138 -8.37 -3.26 -4.04
N LEU A 139 -8.34 -3.15 -2.72
CA LEU A 139 -7.77 -4.17 -1.85
C LEU A 139 -8.63 -5.45 -1.79
N LYS A 140 -9.96 -5.32 -1.83
CA LYS A 140 -10.92 -6.43 -1.86
C LYS A 140 -10.75 -7.30 -3.11
N HIS A 141 -10.52 -6.68 -4.27
CA HIS A 141 -10.45 -7.35 -5.56
C HIS A 141 -9.00 -7.55 -6.02
N SER A 142 -8.32 -8.57 -5.49
CA SER A 142 -6.90 -8.82 -5.77
C SER A 142 -6.56 -9.03 -7.24
N THR A 143 -7.49 -9.57 -8.04
CA THR A 143 -7.33 -9.74 -9.50
C THR A 143 -7.17 -8.42 -10.23
N VAL A 144 -7.83 -7.35 -9.76
CA VAL A 144 -7.71 -6.00 -10.34
C VAL A 144 -6.29 -5.46 -10.17
N GLN A 145 -5.59 -5.83 -9.10
CA GLN A 145 -4.28 -5.26 -8.77
C GLN A 145 -3.21 -5.59 -9.82
N VAL A 146 -3.39 -6.69 -10.55
CA VAL A 146 -2.52 -7.10 -11.67
C VAL A 146 -2.53 -6.08 -12.80
N ASP A 147 -3.69 -5.45 -13.04
CA ASP A 147 -3.88 -4.50 -14.15
C ASP A 147 -3.44 -3.07 -13.82
N PHE A 148 -3.12 -2.79 -12.55
CA PHE A 148 -2.73 -1.46 -12.07
C PHE A 148 -1.43 -1.51 -11.24
N PRO A 149 -0.29 -1.93 -11.82
CA PRO A 149 0.99 -1.98 -11.12
C PRO A 149 1.42 -0.62 -10.56
N GLU A 150 1.03 0.50 -11.16
CA GLU A 150 1.27 1.85 -10.65
C GLU A 150 0.58 2.11 -9.29
N ILE A 151 -0.58 1.50 -9.05
CA ILE A 151 -1.30 1.56 -7.78
C ILE A 151 -0.83 0.43 -6.86
N ALA A 152 -0.56 -0.75 -7.40
CA ALA A 152 -0.19 -1.94 -6.64
C ALA A 152 1.28 -2.03 -6.22
N SER A 153 2.19 -1.29 -6.89
CA SER A 153 3.65 -1.35 -6.71
C SER A 153 4.08 -1.01 -5.29
N GLY A 154 4.24 -2.00 -4.43
CA GLY A 154 4.57 -1.75 -3.03
C GLY A 154 3.38 -1.83 -2.06
N ILE A 155 2.17 -2.18 -2.53
CA ILE A 155 1.20 -2.91 -1.70
C ILE A 155 1.81 -4.26 -1.33
N TYR A 156 2.43 -4.88 -2.33
CA TYR A 156 3.31 -6.04 -2.22
C TYR A 156 4.77 -5.60 -2.42
N PHE A 157 5.29 -4.64 -1.64
CA PHE A 157 6.70 -4.84 -1.28
C PHE A 157 6.58 -6.11 -0.47
N ASP A 158 7.04 -7.23 -1.03
CA ASP A 158 6.98 -8.49 -0.33
C ASP A 158 7.75 -8.25 0.95
N LYS A 159 7.03 -7.93 2.02
CA LYS A 159 7.59 -7.53 3.30
C LYS A 159 8.31 -8.80 3.73
N THR A 160 9.62 -8.74 3.55
CA THR A 160 10.48 -9.89 3.64
C THR A 160 11.45 -9.56 4.75
N PRO A 161 11.32 -10.24 5.89
CA PRO A 161 12.35 -10.19 6.89
C PRO A 161 13.60 -10.78 6.26
N ARG A 162 14.69 -10.03 6.27
CA ARG A 162 15.98 -10.47 5.76
C ARG A 162 17.05 -9.92 6.66
N LEU A 163 17.87 -10.84 7.18
CA LEU A 163 19.00 -10.51 8.01
C LEU A 163 20.26 -11.00 7.31
N GLN A 164 21.29 -10.17 7.33
CA GLN A 164 22.62 -10.51 6.85
C GLN A 164 23.54 -10.69 8.04
N VAL A 165 24.34 -11.75 8.04
CA VAL A 165 25.34 -12.03 9.07
C VAL A 165 26.73 -11.92 8.45
N ASN A 166 27.57 -11.07 9.01
CA ASN A 166 28.96 -10.89 8.58
C ASN A 166 29.90 -11.14 9.75
N PHE A 167 31.10 -11.68 9.49
CA PHE A 167 32.18 -11.71 10.46
C PHE A 167 33.10 -10.51 10.26
N LEU A 168 33.31 -9.76 11.34
CA LEU A 168 34.18 -8.60 11.35
C LEU A 168 35.47 -8.96 12.08
N ASP A 169 36.56 -8.98 11.32
CA ASP A 169 37.90 -9.19 11.84
C ASP A 169 38.68 -7.87 11.79
N ASN A 170 38.98 -7.32 12.96
CA ASN A 170 39.83 -6.16 13.12
C ASN A 170 41.02 -6.54 14.01
N ARG A 171 42.12 -5.79 13.90
CA ARG A 171 43.34 -6.03 14.71
C ARG A 171 43.07 -6.05 16.21
N THR A 172 42.03 -5.36 16.66
CA THR A 172 41.73 -5.16 18.09
C THR A 172 40.50 -5.95 18.57
N TYR A 173 39.64 -6.43 17.66
CA TYR A 173 38.42 -7.13 18.03
C TYR A 173 37.91 -8.01 16.90
N LYS A 174 37.17 -9.05 17.27
CA LYS A 174 36.48 -9.96 16.36
C LYS A 174 35.03 -10.08 16.79
N MET A 175 34.11 -9.90 15.85
CA MET A 175 32.68 -9.77 16.14
C MET A 175 31.82 -10.33 15.01
N ILE A 176 30.57 -10.62 15.33
CA ILE A 176 29.52 -10.88 14.34
C ILE A 176 28.67 -9.63 14.18
N GLU A 177 28.50 -9.17 12.95
CA GLU A 177 27.51 -8.16 12.60
C GLU A 177 26.24 -8.85 12.11
N VAL A 178 25.10 -8.48 12.67
CA VAL A 178 23.78 -8.79 12.13
C VAL A 178 23.13 -7.50 11.64
N PHE A 179 22.83 -7.45 10.35
CA PHE A 179 22.22 -6.28 9.70
C PHE A 179 20.83 -6.64 9.19
N ASN A 180 19.80 -5.89 9.60
CA ASN A 180 18.48 -6.00 8.99
C ASN A 180 18.45 -5.28 7.64
N ASN A 181 18.75 -6.04 6.58
CA ASN A 181 18.68 -5.59 5.20
C ASN A 181 17.35 -5.90 4.51
N GLY A 182 16.34 -6.30 5.29
CA GLY A 182 14.99 -6.55 4.83
C GLY A 182 14.22 -5.28 4.47
N THR A 183 12.94 -5.46 4.15
CA THR A 183 12.03 -4.36 3.81
C THR A 183 11.13 -3.95 4.97
N GLU A 184 11.32 -4.54 6.15
CA GLU A 184 10.52 -4.37 7.37
C GLU A 184 11.35 -4.57 8.64
N ASP A 185 10.79 -4.14 9.76
CA ASP A 185 11.30 -4.44 11.10
C ASP A 185 11.07 -5.91 11.44
N VAL A 186 11.91 -6.46 12.31
CA VAL A 186 11.76 -7.84 12.79
C VAL A 186 11.64 -7.89 14.31
N GLN A 187 10.84 -8.84 14.77
CA GLN A 187 10.64 -9.20 16.18
C GLN A 187 10.96 -10.67 16.41
N ASP A 188 10.93 -11.10 17.67
CA ASP A 188 11.29 -12.47 18.08
C ASP A 188 12.67 -12.87 17.50
N PHE A 189 13.56 -11.90 17.36
CA PHE A 189 14.91 -12.12 16.88
C PHE A 189 15.62 -13.04 17.86
N LYS A 190 16.22 -14.10 17.33
CA LYS A 190 17.00 -15.08 18.06
C LYS A 190 18.28 -15.32 17.31
N ILE A 191 19.40 -15.26 18.02
CA ILE A 191 20.71 -15.66 17.53
C ILE A 191 21.23 -16.81 18.37
N GLU A 192 21.72 -17.84 17.70
CA GLU A 192 22.33 -19.01 18.30
C GLU A 192 23.75 -19.17 17.77
N TYR A 193 24.65 -19.54 18.67
CA TYR A 193 26.07 -19.69 18.40
C TYR A 193 26.52 -21.12 18.72
N ASP A 194 27.12 -21.78 17.74
CA ASP A 194 27.78 -23.09 17.89
C ASP A 194 29.29 -22.88 17.73
N LYS A 195 30.03 -23.14 18.81
CA LYS A 195 31.50 -23.00 18.90
C LYS A 195 32.26 -24.19 18.27
N GLY A 196 31.66 -24.86 17.29
CA GLY A 196 32.25 -26.00 16.58
C GLY A 196 32.07 -27.35 17.27
N VAL A 197 31.17 -27.44 18.25
CA VAL A 197 30.87 -28.67 19.00
C VAL A 197 29.47 -29.22 18.72
N SER A 198 28.75 -28.64 17.75
CA SER A 198 27.37 -29.01 17.39
C SER A 198 26.36 -28.78 18.52
N GLU A 199 26.66 -27.87 19.45
CA GLU A 199 25.77 -27.45 20.52
C GLU A 199 25.42 -25.97 20.34
N TRP A 200 24.13 -25.69 20.13
CA TRP A 200 23.63 -24.33 19.90
C TRP A 200 23.31 -23.65 21.22
N THR A 201 23.91 -22.48 21.43
CA THR A 201 23.65 -21.65 22.61
C THR A 201 22.97 -20.34 22.20
N ILE A 202 21.90 -19.95 22.89
CA ILE A 202 21.22 -18.66 22.67
C ILE A 202 22.18 -17.54 23.05
N TRP A 203 22.23 -16.51 22.21
CA TRP A 203 23.28 -15.50 22.27
C TRP A 203 22.78 -14.05 22.19
N ASN A 204 21.48 -13.86 22.43
CA ASN A 204 20.80 -12.57 22.32
C ASN A 204 21.28 -11.50 23.31
N ASP A 205 21.92 -11.88 24.41
CA ASP A 205 22.39 -11.04 25.51
C ASP A 205 23.82 -10.48 25.31
N HIS A 206 24.44 -10.77 24.17
CA HIS A 206 25.79 -10.32 23.82
C HIS A 206 25.82 -9.17 22.80
N ALA A 207 24.67 -8.52 22.56
CA ALA A 207 24.55 -7.48 21.54
C ALA A 207 25.18 -6.15 21.98
N LEU A 208 25.78 -5.43 21.04
CA LEU A 208 26.30 -4.07 21.15
C LEU A 208 25.68 -3.22 20.04
N TYR A 209 25.32 -1.98 20.37
CA TYR A 209 24.79 -1.05 19.39
C TYR A 209 25.85 -0.62 18.39
N GLN A 210 25.43 -0.19 17.20
CA GLN A 210 26.33 0.32 16.16
C GLN A 210 27.22 1.50 16.61
N SER A 211 26.76 2.29 17.57
CA SER A 211 27.51 3.42 18.13
C SER A 211 28.47 3.03 19.25
N ASP A 212 28.42 1.79 19.75
CA ASP A 212 29.20 1.38 20.90
C ASP A 212 30.67 1.15 20.53
N ASN A 213 31.57 1.40 21.48
CA ASN A 213 32.96 1.01 21.35
C ASN A 213 33.06 -0.52 21.48
N PRO A 214 33.55 -1.27 20.47
CA PRO A 214 33.63 -2.73 20.52
C PRO A 214 34.39 -3.32 21.72
N ILE A 215 35.30 -2.54 22.32
CA ILE A 215 36.18 -2.97 23.43
C ILE A 215 35.54 -2.66 24.78
N MET A 216 34.78 -1.57 24.87
CA MET A 216 34.23 -1.06 26.14
C MET A 216 32.71 -1.08 26.21
N GLY A 217 32.05 -1.55 25.14
CA GLY A 217 30.61 -1.62 25.04
C GLY A 217 30.02 -2.56 26.09
N HIS A 218 28.91 -2.15 26.68
CA HIS A 218 28.17 -2.98 27.61
C HIS A 218 27.15 -3.81 26.83
N PRO A 219 27.22 -5.15 26.90
CA PRO A 219 26.24 -6.00 26.23
C PRO A 219 24.81 -5.70 26.66
N HIS A 220 23.88 -5.81 25.72
CA HIS A 220 22.46 -5.73 25.96
C HIS A 220 21.73 -6.90 25.29
N THR A 221 20.49 -7.10 25.70
CA THR A 221 19.61 -8.10 25.08
C THR A 221 18.89 -7.51 23.88
N CYS A 222 19.01 -8.16 22.73
CA CYS A 222 18.33 -7.76 21.50
C CYS A 222 17.27 -8.79 21.11
N PHE A 223 16.00 -8.39 21.01
CA PHE A 223 14.89 -9.23 20.53
C PHE A 223 14.19 -8.67 19.30
N ASN A 224 14.52 -7.43 18.92
CA ASN A 224 13.93 -6.74 17.78
C ASN A 224 15.04 -6.01 17.03
N LEU A 225 14.97 -5.96 15.71
CA LEU A 225 15.84 -5.13 14.87
C LEU A 225 14.98 -4.30 13.93
N GLN A 226 15.16 -2.99 13.97
CA GLN A 226 14.56 -2.08 13.00
C GLN A 226 15.18 -2.28 11.63
N LYS A 227 14.40 -1.99 10.59
CA LYS A 227 14.89 -1.99 9.21
C LYS A 227 16.07 -1.03 9.08
N GLY A 228 17.20 -1.53 8.59
CA GLY A 228 18.42 -0.75 8.44
C GLY A 228 19.30 -0.68 9.69
N GLU A 229 18.88 -1.30 10.79
CA GLU A 229 19.66 -1.39 12.03
C GLU A 229 20.74 -2.47 11.94
N ARG A 230 21.88 -2.21 12.61
CA ARG A 230 22.97 -3.15 12.81
C ARG A 230 23.17 -3.43 14.29
N GLN A 231 23.36 -4.70 14.61
CA GLN A 231 23.70 -5.18 15.94
C GLN A 231 24.99 -5.99 15.86
N TYR A 232 25.86 -5.83 16.85
CA TYR A 232 27.17 -6.46 16.87
C TYR A 232 27.29 -7.40 18.07
N PHE A 233 27.81 -8.61 17.87
CA PHE A 233 27.97 -9.62 18.91
C PHE A 233 29.46 -9.89 19.13
N ASN A 234 29.95 -9.59 20.35
CA ASN A 234 31.35 -9.79 20.74
C ASN A 234 31.62 -11.25 21.16
N ASN A 235 32.79 -11.57 21.71
CA ASN A 235 33.13 -12.91 22.24
C ASN A 235 33.05 -14.07 21.22
N VAL A 236 33.34 -13.77 19.96
CA VAL A 236 33.45 -14.75 18.87
C VAL A 236 34.82 -15.46 18.94
N MET A 237 34.89 -16.72 18.48
CA MET A 237 36.16 -17.43 18.35
C MET A 237 37.11 -16.74 17.36
N ASN A 238 38.41 -16.73 17.70
CA ASN A 238 39.41 -15.96 16.98
C ASN A 238 39.76 -16.49 15.58
N ALA A 239 39.59 -17.80 15.35
CA ALA A 239 40.14 -18.47 14.16
C ALA A 239 39.07 -18.94 13.17
N GLY A 240 37.79 -18.60 13.36
CA GLY A 240 36.70 -19.29 12.68
C GLY A 240 36.39 -20.65 13.33
N GLY A 241 35.77 -21.55 12.58
CA GLY A 241 35.38 -22.89 13.05
C GLY A 241 34.09 -22.90 13.85
N PHE A 242 33.18 -21.99 13.56
CA PHE A 242 31.93 -21.83 14.30
C PHE A 242 30.76 -21.52 13.36
N LYS A 243 29.54 -21.72 13.86
CA LYS A 243 28.32 -21.45 13.11
C LYS A 243 27.42 -20.47 13.84
N ILE A 244 26.72 -19.66 13.07
CA ILE A 244 25.70 -18.75 13.56
C ILE A 244 24.37 -19.14 12.92
N ARG A 245 23.34 -19.32 13.75
CA ARG A 245 21.96 -19.45 13.30
C ARG A 245 21.17 -18.26 13.80
N ILE A 246 20.40 -17.66 12.92
CA ILE A 246 19.50 -16.58 13.26
C ILE A 246 18.08 -16.90 12.80
N SER A 247 17.10 -16.49 13.60
CA SER A 247 15.70 -16.51 13.23
C SER A 247 15.00 -15.24 13.70
N ALA A 248 13.98 -14.80 12.97
CA ALA A 248 13.14 -13.68 13.37
C ALA A 248 11.78 -13.73 12.64
N VAL A 249 10.82 -12.91 13.08
CA VAL A 249 9.51 -12.75 12.44
C VAL A 249 9.36 -11.31 11.96
N GLY A 250 8.95 -11.12 10.71
CA GLY A 250 8.64 -9.80 10.16
C GLY A 250 7.44 -9.18 10.88
N VAL A 251 7.58 -7.96 11.40
CA VAL A 251 6.52 -7.28 12.17
C VAL A 251 5.29 -6.99 11.31
N GLU A 252 5.49 -6.64 10.03
CA GLU A 252 4.41 -6.29 9.13
C GLU A 252 3.89 -7.53 8.36
N SER A 253 4.80 -8.41 7.94
CA SER A 253 4.44 -9.58 7.13
C SER A 253 4.02 -10.81 7.93
N GLY A 254 4.44 -10.92 9.19
CA GLY A 254 4.33 -12.14 10.00
C GLY A 254 5.15 -13.31 9.48
N LYS A 255 5.98 -13.14 8.44
CA LYS A 255 6.79 -14.21 7.86
C LYS A 255 7.97 -14.54 8.77
N THR A 256 8.33 -15.82 8.84
CA THR A 256 9.52 -16.26 9.55
C THR A 256 10.74 -16.24 8.64
N PHE A 257 11.83 -15.65 9.12
CA PHE A 257 13.15 -15.74 8.53
C PHE A 257 14.01 -16.71 9.36
N VAL A 258 14.76 -17.59 8.69
CA VAL A 258 15.78 -18.44 9.31
C VAL A 258 16.98 -18.48 8.39
N SER A 259 18.19 -18.31 8.96
CA SER A 259 19.44 -18.47 8.24
C SER A 259 20.49 -19.12 9.13
N GLU A 260 21.32 -19.95 8.54
CA GLU A 260 22.53 -20.52 9.16
C GLU A 260 23.74 -20.14 8.32
N VAL A 261 24.79 -19.66 8.98
CA VAL A 261 26.04 -19.21 8.34
C VAL A 261 27.20 -19.91 9.02
N ASP A 262 28.04 -20.55 8.20
CA ASP A 262 29.27 -21.22 8.64
C ASP A 262 30.46 -20.28 8.41
N PHE A 263 31.26 -20.08 9.45
CA PHE A 263 32.50 -19.33 9.38
C PHE A 263 33.66 -20.32 9.52
N PRO A 264 34.22 -20.82 8.40
CA PRO A 264 35.26 -21.84 8.44
C PRO A 264 36.54 -21.30 9.08
N ILE A 265 37.40 -22.22 9.53
CA ILE A 265 38.71 -21.84 10.04
C ILE A 265 39.53 -21.23 8.90
N VAL A 266 39.97 -19.98 9.06
CA VAL A 266 40.86 -19.33 8.09
C VAL A 266 42.29 -19.79 8.37
N GLY A 267 42.71 -20.88 7.73
CA GLY A 267 44.10 -21.37 7.60
C GLY A 267 44.98 -21.30 8.85
N GLU A 268 45.30 -22.43 9.48
CA GLU A 268 46.57 -23.10 9.15
C GLU A 268 46.82 -23.13 7.63
N SER A 269 47.44 -22.06 7.12
CA SER A 269 48.07 -21.99 5.80
C SER A 269 49.56 -21.79 5.98
#